data_AF-C5A2N3-F1
#
_entry.id   AF-C5A2N3-F1
#
_cell.length_a   1.000
_cell.length_b   1.000
_cell.length_c   1.000
_cell.angle_alpha   90.00
_cell.angle_beta   90.00
_cell.angle_gamma   90.00
#
_symmetry.space_group_name_H-M   'P 1'
#
loop_
_entity.id
_entity.type
_entity.pdbx_description
1 polymer ?
#
loop_
_entity_poly.entity_id
_entity_poly.type
_entity_poly.pdbx_seq_one_letter_code
_entity_poly.pdbx_strand_id
1 'polypeptide(L)'
;MVDMGVEVLERIRNLNERELLSYWIRGEYEEAETYWKLAERAKELGLPAEVYETFKQLGDESKEHGDELYQIYRREYGEELVEVNVPNVEALNVLGKFWKVEDLGDVLRIALESEKLAETIYRKLAGECRDEKLRSIYLRLADIERGHYERLKALANKMGVELDVEKECEKESS
;
A
#
# COMPACT_ATOMS: atom_id res chain seq x y z
N MET A 1 1.67 12.93 -8.44
CA MET A 1 2.12 11.79 -7.59
C MET A 1 3.60 11.47 -7.80
N VAL A 2 4.16 11.65 -9.01
CA VAL A 2 5.58 11.37 -9.31
C VAL A 2 6.57 12.11 -8.38
N ASP A 3 6.39 13.42 -8.16
CA ASP A 3 7.29 14.21 -7.29
C ASP A 3 7.30 13.74 -5.83
N MET A 4 6.15 13.30 -5.31
CA MET A 4 6.03 12.80 -3.93
C MET A 4 6.68 11.42 -3.78
N GLY A 5 6.51 10.54 -4.77
CA GLY A 5 7.13 9.21 -4.76
C GLY A 5 8.66 9.27 -4.77
N VAL A 6 9.24 10.23 -5.52
CA VAL A 6 10.69 10.47 -5.56
C VAL A 6 11.18 10.97 -4.20
N GLU A 7 10.49 11.93 -3.58
CA GLU A 7 10.88 12.46 -2.27
C GLU A 7 10.81 11.40 -1.16
N VAL A 8 9.73 10.61 -1.11
CA VAL A 8 9.57 9.51 -0.14
C VAL A 8 10.67 8.47 -0.33
N LEU A 9 10.98 8.09 -1.57
CA LEU A 9 12.05 7.16 -1.88
C LEU A 9 13.42 7.65 -1.35
N GLU A 10 13.78 8.91 -1.58
CA GLU A 10 15.04 9.47 -1.05
C GLU A 10 15.08 9.45 0.48
N ARG A 11 13.95 9.70 1.15
CA ARG A 11 13.88 9.63 2.61
C ARG A 11 14.03 8.19 3.12
N ILE A 12 13.34 7.22 2.51
CA ILE A 12 13.44 5.79 2.86
C ILE A 12 14.88 5.29 2.73
N ARG A 13 15.60 5.70 1.67
CA ARG A 13 17.01 5.31 1.45
C ARG A 13 17.97 5.75 2.55
N ASN A 14 17.62 6.80 3.29
CA ASN A 14 18.45 7.31 4.38
C ASN A 14 18.12 6.66 5.74
N LEU A 15 17.13 5.78 5.81
CA LEU A 15 16.78 5.04 7.02
C LEU A 15 17.74 3.87 7.25
N ASN A 16 18.11 3.62 8.50
CA ASN A 16 18.77 2.37 8.88
C ASN A 16 17.76 1.21 9.02
N GLU A 17 18.23 -0.04 9.12
CA GLU A 17 17.36 -1.24 9.20
C GLU A 17 16.28 -1.14 10.29
N ARG A 18 16.62 -0.61 11.47
CA ARG A 18 15.67 -0.46 12.58
C ARG A 18 14.59 0.56 12.25
N GLU A 19 14.97 1.73 11.74
CA GLU A 19 14.01 2.76 11.31
C GLU A 19 13.12 2.26 10.18
N LEU A 20 13.71 1.56 9.22
CA LEU A 20 13.01 1.04 8.06
C LEU A 20 11.94 0.01 8.44
N LEU A 21 12.26 -0.93 9.33
CA LEU A 21 11.27 -1.88 9.85
C LEU A 21 10.16 -1.16 10.63
N SER A 22 10.51 -0.18 11.47
CA SER A 22 9.50 0.66 12.15
C SER A 22 8.56 1.36 11.17
N TYR A 23 9.11 1.88 10.07
CA TYR A 23 8.35 2.57 9.03
C TYR A 23 7.34 1.64 8.36
N TRP A 24 7.75 0.43 7.96
CA TRP A 24 6.85 -0.54 7.32
C TRP A 24 5.80 -1.11 8.25
N ILE A 25 6.16 -1.45 9.49
CA ILE A 25 5.20 -1.97 10.47
C ILE A 25 4.06 -0.97 10.66
N ARG A 26 4.41 0.33 10.74
CA ARG A 26 3.41 1.38 10.83
C ARG A 26 2.61 1.51 9.53
N GLY A 27 3.28 1.38 8.39
CA GLY A 27 2.65 1.41 7.07
C GLY A 27 1.51 0.41 6.94
N GLU A 28 1.83 -0.86 7.20
CA GLU A 28 0.91 -2.00 7.14
C GLU A 28 -0.28 -1.85 8.10
N TYR A 29 -0.06 -1.32 9.32
CA TYR A 29 -1.16 -1.06 10.26
C TYR A 29 -2.04 0.13 9.85
N GLU A 30 -1.45 1.20 9.31
CA GLU A 30 -2.19 2.35 8.78
C GLU A 30 -3.03 1.97 7.54
N GLU A 31 -2.47 1.11 6.68
CA GLU A 31 -3.17 0.52 5.54
C GLU A 31 -4.33 -0.36 6.00
N ALA A 32 -4.09 -1.26 6.96
CA ALA A 32 -5.13 -2.11 7.54
C ALA A 32 -6.32 -1.30 8.07
N GLU A 33 -6.03 -0.24 8.85
CA GLU A 33 -7.05 0.65 9.39
C GLU A 33 -7.85 1.34 8.27
N THR A 34 -7.16 1.77 7.21
CA THR A 34 -7.82 2.43 6.08
C THR A 34 -8.75 1.48 5.33
N TYR A 35 -8.31 0.25 5.06
CA TYR A 35 -9.11 -0.75 4.38
C TYR A 35 -10.31 -1.21 5.20
N TRP A 36 -10.18 -1.39 6.51
CA TRP A 36 -11.35 -1.68 7.36
C TRP A 36 -12.36 -0.54 7.35
N LYS A 37 -11.93 0.72 7.40
CA LYS A 37 -12.83 1.88 7.29
C LYS A 37 -13.51 1.94 5.92
N LEU A 38 -12.81 1.61 4.84
CA LEU A 38 -13.39 1.48 3.51
C LEU A 38 -14.45 0.36 3.45
N ALA A 39 -14.18 -0.78 4.09
CA ALA A 39 -15.11 -1.90 4.18
C ALA A 39 -16.40 -1.50 4.93
N GLU A 40 -16.25 -0.87 6.10
CA GLU A 40 -17.37 -0.33 6.88
C GLU A 40 -18.19 0.66 6.05
N ARG A 41 -17.51 1.62 5.40
CA ARG A 41 -18.17 2.63 4.58
C ARG A 41 -18.91 2.04 3.39
N ALA A 42 -18.30 1.08 2.69
CA ALA A 42 -18.93 0.40 1.58
C ALA A 42 -20.21 -0.33 2.02
N LYS A 43 -20.18 -0.97 3.20
CA LYS A 43 -21.35 -1.62 3.80
C LYS A 43 -22.44 -0.62 4.16
N GLU A 44 -22.11 0.52 4.76
CA GLU A 44 -23.05 1.60 5.09
C GLU A 44 -23.76 2.17 3.85
N LEU A 45 -23.02 2.31 2.75
CA LEU A 45 -23.53 2.81 1.47
C LEU A 45 -24.40 1.77 0.72
N GLY A 46 -24.50 0.54 1.22
CA GLY A 46 -25.27 -0.53 0.60
C GLY A 46 -24.64 -1.08 -0.68
N LEU A 47 -23.31 -0.99 -0.81
CA LEU A 47 -22.59 -1.58 -1.93
C LEU A 47 -22.64 -3.12 -1.90
N PRO A 48 -22.38 -3.78 -3.04
CA PRO A 48 -22.32 -5.25 -3.11
C PRO A 48 -21.37 -5.84 -2.07
N ALA A 49 -21.73 -7.02 -1.54
CA ALA A 49 -20.96 -7.69 -0.49
C ALA A 49 -19.49 -7.89 -0.83
N GLU A 50 -19.23 -8.22 -2.09
CA GLU A 50 -17.89 -8.41 -2.61
C GLU A 50 -16.97 -7.18 -2.43
N VAL A 51 -17.52 -5.95 -2.43
CA VAL A 51 -16.72 -4.73 -2.23
C VAL A 51 -16.20 -4.67 -0.80
N TYR A 52 -17.07 -4.76 0.20
CA TYR A 52 -16.65 -4.64 1.60
C TYR A 52 -15.89 -5.88 2.09
N GLU A 53 -16.18 -7.08 1.56
CA GLU A 53 -15.39 -8.27 1.87
C GLU A 53 -13.98 -8.18 1.29
N THR A 54 -13.82 -7.64 0.07
CA THR A 54 -12.48 -7.42 -0.52
C THR A 54 -11.67 -6.43 0.29
N PHE A 55 -12.25 -5.27 0.64
CA PHE A 55 -11.56 -4.29 1.49
C PHE A 55 -11.23 -4.87 2.86
N LYS A 56 -12.16 -5.59 3.49
CA LYS A 56 -11.89 -6.24 4.78
C LYS A 56 -10.73 -7.23 4.67
N GLN A 57 -10.70 -8.04 3.61
CA GLN A 57 -9.63 -9.01 3.40
C GLN A 57 -8.27 -8.33 3.22
N LEU A 58 -8.19 -7.26 2.43
CA LEU A 58 -6.95 -6.48 2.29
C LEU A 58 -6.49 -5.96 3.65
N GLY A 59 -7.39 -5.37 4.45
CA GLY A 59 -7.01 -4.87 5.76
C GLY A 59 -6.60 -5.97 6.75
N ASP A 60 -7.23 -7.15 6.68
CA ASP A 60 -6.84 -8.32 7.48
C ASP A 60 -5.42 -8.81 7.07
N GLU A 61 -5.11 -8.85 5.77
CA GLU A 61 -3.79 -9.25 5.25
C GLU A 61 -2.69 -8.24 5.62
N SER A 62 -2.91 -6.93 5.46
CA SER A 62 -1.93 -5.90 5.86
C SER A 62 -1.65 -5.96 7.37
N LYS A 63 -2.67 -6.20 8.20
CA LYS A 63 -2.47 -6.41 9.64
C LYS A 63 -1.57 -7.62 9.91
N GLU A 64 -1.79 -8.74 9.22
CA GLU A 64 -0.97 -9.94 9.38
C GLU A 64 0.49 -9.69 8.96
N HIS A 65 0.73 -8.94 7.89
CA HIS A 65 2.08 -8.53 7.49
C HIS A 65 2.75 -7.62 8.53
N GLY A 66 2.02 -6.62 9.05
CA GLY A 66 2.48 -5.76 10.13
C GLY A 66 2.86 -6.56 11.39
N ASP A 67 2.05 -7.55 11.76
CA ASP A 67 2.32 -8.45 12.90
C ASP A 67 3.60 -9.27 12.66
N GLU A 68 3.80 -9.81 11.46
CA GLU A 68 5.00 -10.57 11.09
C GLU A 68 6.27 -9.71 11.15
N LEU A 69 6.23 -8.52 10.56
CA LEU A 69 7.33 -7.56 10.60
C LEU A 69 7.62 -7.13 12.04
N TYR A 70 6.60 -6.93 12.87
CA TYR A 70 6.76 -6.62 14.28
C TYR A 70 7.44 -7.75 15.05
N GLN A 71 7.15 -9.02 14.75
CA GLN A 71 7.89 -10.13 15.36
C GLN A 71 9.37 -10.14 14.97
N ILE A 72 9.70 -9.75 13.74
CA ILE A 72 11.10 -9.61 13.30
C ILE A 72 11.77 -8.46 14.07
N TYR A 73 11.14 -7.28 14.08
CA TYR A 73 11.64 -6.11 14.81
C TYR A 73 11.89 -6.43 16.28
N ARG A 74 10.90 -7.06 16.93
CA ARG A 74 10.96 -7.38 18.35
C ARG A 74 12.13 -8.28 18.71
N ARG A 75 12.47 -9.24 17.85
CA ARG A 75 13.60 -10.15 18.07
C ARG A 75 14.95 -9.46 17.95
N GLU A 76 15.06 -8.48 17.06
CA GLU A 76 16.33 -7.80 16.74
C GLU A 76 16.56 -6.54 17.61
N TYR A 77 15.50 -5.79 17.93
CA TYR A 77 15.59 -4.43 18.48
C TYR A 77 14.77 -4.18 19.75
N GLY A 78 13.98 -5.16 20.21
CA GLY A 78 13.08 -5.01 21.37
C GLY A 78 11.69 -4.49 21.01
N GLU A 79 10.87 -4.18 22.01
CA GLU A 79 9.43 -4.00 21.83
C GLU A 79 9.02 -2.61 21.28
N GLU A 80 9.86 -1.60 21.48
CA GLU A 80 9.55 -0.20 21.17
C GLU A 80 9.99 0.17 19.76
N LEU A 81 9.01 0.47 18.89
CA LEU A 81 9.23 1.03 17.57
C LEU A 81 9.85 2.42 17.68
N VAL A 82 10.87 2.69 16.87
CA VAL A 82 11.40 4.04 16.69
C VAL A 82 10.46 4.90 15.84
N GLU A 83 10.37 6.18 16.18
CA GLU A 83 9.60 7.15 15.40
C GLU A 83 10.35 7.50 14.11
N VAL A 84 9.63 7.45 12.99
CA VAL A 84 10.15 7.78 11.66
C VAL A 84 9.27 8.84 11.05
N ASN A 85 9.89 9.96 10.65
CA ASN A 85 9.19 11.09 10.02
C ASN A 85 9.29 11.02 8.49
N VAL A 86 8.80 9.92 7.93
CA VAL A 86 8.70 9.70 6.49
C VAL A 86 7.23 9.44 6.17
N PRO A 87 6.64 10.11 5.16
CA PRO A 87 5.28 9.81 4.73
C PRO A 87 5.15 8.33 4.34
N ASN A 88 4.10 7.68 4.81
CA ASN A 88 3.81 6.30 4.46
C ASN A 88 3.48 6.20 2.95
N VAL A 89 4.19 5.32 2.24
CA VAL A 89 4.04 5.11 0.80
C VAL A 89 2.76 4.34 0.46
N GLU A 90 2.29 3.50 1.38
CA GLU A 90 1.03 2.74 1.32
C GLU A 90 -0.16 3.60 1.77
N ALA A 91 0.08 4.84 2.22
CA ALA A 91 -0.97 5.69 2.78
C ALA A 91 -2.07 6.00 1.77
N LEU A 92 -3.22 5.36 1.96
CA LEU A 92 -4.36 5.51 1.08
C LEU A 92 -5.25 6.71 1.48
N ASN A 93 -5.04 7.85 0.84
CA ASN A 93 -5.79 9.09 1.09
C ASN A 93 -7.17 9.14 0.38
N VAL A 94 -8.05 8.20 0.71
CA VAL A 94 -9.37 8.03 0.05
C VAL A 94 -10.57 8.18 0.95
N LEU A 95 -10.41 8.11 2.29
CA LEU A 95 -11.55 8.15 3.21
C LEU A 95 -12.38 9.43 3.04
N GLY A 96 -11.72 10.57 2.84
CA GLY A 96 -12.38 11.85 2.56
C GLY A 96 -12.99 11.98 1.16
N LYS A 97 -12.98 10.91 0.36
CA LYS A 97 -13.55 10.85 -0.98
C LYS A 97 -14.69 9.83 -1.11
N PHE A 98 -14.98 9.02 -0.08
CA PHE A 98 -15.98 7.95 -0.16
C PHE A 98 -17.31 8.29 0.53
N TRP A 99 -18.04 9.25 -0.03
CA TRP A 99 -19.26 9.79 0.58
C TRP A 99 -20.54 9.12 0.07
N LYS A 100 -20.54 8.67 -1.18
CA LYS A 100 -21.68 8.05 -1.87
C LYS A 100 -21.22 6.91 -2.77
N VAL A 101 -22.18 6.11 -3.25
CA VAL A 101 -21.93 4.92 -4.08
C VAL A 101 -21.14 5.26 -5.35
N GLU A 102 -21.43 6.41 -5.97
CA GLU A 102 -20.79 6.87 -7.20
C GLU A 102 -19.29 7.15 -7.03
N ASP A 103 -18.82 7.34 -5.80
CA ASP A 103 -17.42 7.61 -5.52
C ASP A 103 -16.55 6.33 -5.57
N LEU A 104 -17.16 5.14 -5.61
CA LEU A 104 -16.44 3.86 -5.58
C LEU A 104 -15.37 3.76 -6.69
N GLY A 105 -15.67 4.26 -7.89
CA GLY A 105 -14.72 4.23 -9.00
C GLY A 105 -13.44 5.02 -8.73
N ASP A 106 -13.56 6.19 -8.08
CA ASP A 106 -12.43 7.01 -7.69
C ASP A 106 -11.65 6.39 -6.53
N VAL A 107 -12.36 5.82 -5.55
CA VAL A 107 -11.74 5.09 -4.44
C VAL A 107 -10.88 3.93 -4.95
N LEU A 108 -11.42 3.11 -5.87
CA LEU A 108 -10.70 1.98 -6.44
C LEU A 108 -9.52 2.41 -7.31
N ARG A 109 -9.65 3.50 -8.09
CA ARG A 109 -8.53 4.05 -8.87
C ARG A 109 -7.38 4.50 -7.97
N ILE A 110 -7.69 5.25 -6.91
CA ILE A 110 -6.66 5.76 -6.01
C ILE A 110 -6.01 4.60 -5.24
N ALA A 111 -6.79 3.59 -4.82
CA ALA A 111 -6.25 2.38 -4.21
C ALA A 111 -5.27 1.67 -5.16
N LEU A 112 -5.67 1.43 -6.40
CA LEU A 112 -4.81 0.82 -7.42
C LEU A 112 -3.53 1.62 -7.68
N GLU A 113 -3.62 2.95 -7.74
CA GLU A 113 -2.44 3.82 -7.90
C GLU A 113 -1.50 3.75 -6.69
N SER A 114 -2.05 3.67 -5.48
CA SER A 114 -1.30 3.53 -4.23
C SER A 114 -0.52 2.22 -4.19
N GLU A 115 -1.21 1.08 -4.38
CA GLU A 115 -0.58 -0.26 -4.43
C GLU A 115 0.52 -0.31 -5.49
N LYS A 116 0.25 0.28 -6.66
CA LYS A 116 1.19 0.27 -7.77
C LYS A 116 2.44 1.10 -7.48
N LEU A 117 2.27 2.23 -6.80
CA LEU A 117 3.37 3.09 -6.39
C LEU A 117 4.23 2.40 -5.33
N ALA A 118 3.60 1.79 -4.32
CA ALA A 118 4.29 1.02 -3.27
C ALA A 118 5.09 -0.15 -3.87
N GLU A 119 4.48 -0.96 -4.76
CA GLU A 119 5.18 -2.01 -5.51
C GLU A 119 6.43 -1.45 -6.22
N THR A 120 6.26 -0.35 -6.95
CA THR A 120 7.34 0.25 -7.75
C THR A 120 8.49 0.73 -6.86
N ILE A 121 8.18 1.35 -5.73
CA ILE A 121 9.17 1.82 -4.76
C ILE A 121 9.90 0.62 -4.14
N TYR A 122 9.20 -0.43 -3.72
CA TYR A 122 9.82 -1.62 -3.14
C TYR A 122 10.70 -2.38 -4.13
N ARG A 123 10.27 -2.51 -5.39
CA ARG A 123 11.12 -3.08 -6.47
C ARG A 123 12.38 -2.26 -6.69
N LYS A 124 12.28 -0.94 -6.66
CA LYS A 124 13.42 -0.04 -6.84
C LYS A 124 14.42 -0.16 -5.68
N LEU A 125 13.91 -0.14 -4.44
CA LEU A 125 14.74 -0.33 -3.25
C LEU A 125 15.42 -1.71 -3.25
N ALA A 126 14.72 -2.77 -3.65
CA ALA A 126 15.30 -4.11 -3.81
C ALA A 126 16.43 -4.15 -4.85
N GLY A 127 16.29 -3.42 -5.96
CA GLY A 127 17.30 -3.37 -7.03
C GLY A 127 18.58 -2.62 -6.63
N GLU A 128 18.47 -1.68 -5.70
CA GLU A 128 19.57 -0.83 -5.22
C GLU A 128 20.20 -1.38 -3.91
N CYS A 129 19.51 -2.28 -3.21
CA CYS A 129 19.95 -2.81 -1.92
C CYS A 129 21.10 -3.83 -2.06
N ARG A 130 22.18 -3.61 -1.29
CA ARG A 130 23.35 -4.50 -1.22
C ARG A 130 23.23 -5.58 -0.15
N ASP A 131 22.40 -5.36 0.86
CA ASP A 131 22.15 -6.33 1.91
C ASP A 131 21.12 -7.36 1.43
N GLU A 132 21.49 -8.64 1.42
CA GLU A 132 20.63 -9.71 0.89
C GLU A 132 19.36 -9.92 1.73
N LYS A 133 19.44 -9.76 3.05
CA LYS A 133 18.30 -9.91 3.97
C LYS A 133 17.29 -8.81 3.70
N LEU A 134 17.73 -7.55 3.65
CA LEU A 134 16.87 -6.41 3.34
C LEU A 134 16.31 -6.49 1.93
N ARG A 135 17.12 -6.86 0.94
CA ARG A 135 16.67 -7.10 -0.44
C ARG A 135 15.53 -8.11 -0.50
N SER A 136 15.63 -9.21 0.24
CA SER A 136 14.57 -10.22 0.28
C SER A 136 13.28 -9.66 0.90
N ILE A 137 13.37 -8.79 1.91
CA ILE A 137 12.20 -8.15 2.51
C ILE A 137 11.54 -7.20 1.52
N TYR A 138 12.31 -6.33 0.86
CA TYR A 138 11.79 -5.43 -0.18
C TYR A 138 11.08 -6.18 -1.32
N LEU A 139 11.65 -7.31 -1.77
CA LEU A 139 11.01 -8.12 -2.81
C LEU A 139 9.70 -8.73 -2.32
N ARG A 140 9.65 -9.21 -1.07
CA ARG A 140 8.43 -9.75 -0.47
C ARG A 140 7.34 -8.69 -0.38
N LEU A 141 7.66 -7.47 0.09
CA LEU A 141 6.72 -6.35 0.14
C LEU A 141 6.21 -6.01 -1.27
N ALA A 142 7.09 -5.91 -2.26
CA ALA A 142 6.67 -5.68 -3.64
C ALA A 142 5.71 -6.77 -4.18
N ASP A 143 5.92 -8.03 -3.80
CA ASP A 143 5.02 -9.12 -4.21
C ASP A 143 3.67 -9.05 -3.49
N ILE A 144 3.64 -8.59 -2.23
CA ILE A 144 2.41 -8.32 -1.46
C ILE A 144 1.59 -7.23 -2.16
N GLU A 145 2.17 -6.06 -2.43
CA GLU A 145 1.43 -4.95 -3.05
C GLU A 145 0.95 -5.29 -4.46
N ARG A 146 1.72 -6.10 -5.17
CA ARG A 146 1.26 -6.64 -6.46
C ARG A 146 0.00 -7.50 -6.28
N GLY A 147 -0.05 -8.33 -5.23
CA GLY A 147 -1.23 -9.13 -4.88
C GLY A 147 -2.45 -8.27 -4.58
N HIS A 148 -2.27 -7.23 -3.75
CA HIS A 148 -3.32 -6.26 -3.43
C HIS A 148 -3.83 -5.55 -4.69
N TYR A 149 -2.92 -5.04 -5.52
CA TYR A 149 -3.23 -4.41 -6.81
C TYR A 149 -4.09 -5.31 -7.71
N GLU A 150 -3.68 -6.57 -7.93
CA GLU A 150 -4.43 -7.47 -8.80
C GLU A 150 -5.83 -7.79 -8.23
N ARG A 151 -5.98 -7.85 -6.91
CA ARG A 151 -7.28 -8.10 -6.26
C ARG A 151 -8.21 -6.90 -6.39
N LEU A 152 -7.71 -5.68 -6.19
CA LEU A 152 -8.45 -4.44 -6.44
C LEU A 152 -8.82 -4.30 -7.92
N LYS A 153 -7.93 -4.68 -8.83
CA LYS A 153 -8.17 -4.62 -10.28
C LYS A 153 -9.27 -5.60 -10.68
N ALA A 154 -9.27 -6.80 -10.11
CA ALA A 154 -10.34 -7.76 -10.29
C ALA A 154 -11.68 -7.24 -9.76
N LEU A 155 -11.69 -6.58 -8.59
CA LEU A 155 -12.89 -5.94 -8.04
C LEU A 155 -13.39 -4.81 -8.96
N ALA A 156 -12.50 -3.90 -9.39
CA ALA A 156 -12.83 -2.80 -10.30
C ALA A 156 -13.49 -3.29 -11.59
N ASN A 157 -12.93 -4.33 -12.22
CA ASN A 157 -13.51 -4.96 -13.41
C ASN A 157 -14.92 -5.50 -13.15
N LYS A 158 -15.16 -6.17 -12.01
CA LYS A 158 -16.47 -6.69 -11.64
C LYS A 158 -17.50 -5.58 -11.38
N MET A 159 -17.04 -4.44 -10.85
CA MET A 159 -17.89 -3.28 -10.58
C MET A 159 -18.09 -2.39 -11.82
N GLY A 160 -17.52 -2.75 -12.97
CA GLY A 160 -17.62 -1.98 -14.21
C GLY A 160 -16.89 -0.63 -14.16
N VAL A 161 -15.86 -0.51 -13.32
CA VAL A 161 -15.02 0.69 -13.23
C VAL A 161 -14.01 0.65 -14.37
N GLU A 162 -14.10 1.60 -15.30
CA GLU A 162 -13.10 1.78 -16.35
C GLU A 162 -11.80 2.29 -15.73
N LEU A 163 -10.75 1.48 -15.85
CA LEU A 163 -9.40 1.85 -15.45
C LEU A 163 -8.68 2.44 -16.68
N ASP A 164 -8.40 3.74 -16.67
CA ASP A 164 -7.58 4.41 -17.69
C ASP A 164 -6.09 4.02 -17.51
N VAL A 165 -5.74 2.74 -17.66
CA VAL A 165 -4.37 2.26 -17.35
C VAL A 165 -3.35 2.55 -18.47
N GLU A 166 -3.77 3.04 -19.64
CA GLU A 166 -2.91 3.08 -20.84
C GLU A 166 -2.73 4.46 -21.51
N LYS A 167 -2.49 5.56 -20.76
CA LYS A 167 -2.14 6.84 -21.41
C LYS A 167 -0.88 7.57 -20.98
N GLU A 168 -0.08 7.05 -20.03
CA GLU A 168 1.11 7.80 -19.57
C GLU A 168 2.48 7.17 -19.92
N CYS A 169 2.55 6.03 -20.63
CA CYS A 169 3.86 5.44 -20.96
C CYS A 169 4.47 5.88 -22.30
N GLU A 170 3.81 6.73 -23.10
CA GLU A 170 4.33 7.19 -24.41
C GLU A 170 4.91 8.62 -24.42
N LYS A 171 5.09 9.28 -23.26
CA LYS A 171 5.62 10.65 -23.20
C LYS A 171 6.95 10.81 -22.49
N GLU A 172 7.84 9.82 -22.56
CA GLU A 172 9.25 9.99 -22.17
C GLU A 172 10.20 9.33 -23.17
N SER A 173 9.90 9.46 -24.45
CA SER A 173 10.84 9.17 -25.54
C SER A 173 10.59 10.13 -26.70
N SER A 174 10.90 11.42 -26.47
CA SER A 174 11.12 12.36 -27.56
C SER A 174 12.11 13.44 -27.17
#